data_AF-A0A8J5DVY0-F1
#
_entry.id   AF-A0A8J5DVY0-F1
#
_cell.length_a   1.000
_cell.length_b   1.000
_cell.length_c   1.000
_cell.angle_alpha   90.00
_cell.angle_beta   90.00
_cell.angle_gamma   90.00
#
_symmetry.space_group_name_H-M   'P 1'
#
loop_
_entity.id
_entity.type
_entity.pdbx_description
1 polymer ?
#
loop_
_entity_poly.entity_id
_entity_poly.type
_entity_poly.pdbx_seq_one_letter_code
_entity_poly.pdbx_strand_id
1 'polypeptide(L)'
;MDISIPSYSVASTTTFTVQVDLEGGGDVRHRGDENKYSLSKRYSDFVSLVSRLEDEVGRTVEVALPPKSWFKSKNVEFLDDRRRGLEVFLRRLVKIPHFYNSGTLLEFLQLQKVGPSKGAGAAGATVSWDEQVASISQMLKTARSNVVAGTAERYENQKLVLTAQTRFAQLEKALNEPAGAKTSDNEHRRRRTQLMDLQKLLKQVVSQLSAQTGSESSSGASTPLTGTVRSSQRGTARRGRVLGETDKTRQLNNSGLVQLQKDSFQEQDESLRQMLGTIQRQKELGEAIRQEVDLQNEQLDELNGEVEVTGARLKNAQRQVGKFT
;
A
#
# COMPACT_ATOMS: atom_id res chain seq x y z
N MET A 1 -2.92 -4.01 -30.70
CA MET A 1 -3.95 -4.41 -29.73
C MET A 1 -5.32 -4.30 -30.37
N ASP A 2 -5.98 -5.42 -30.59
CA ASP A 2 -7.39 -5.49 -30.95
C ASP A 2 -8.21 -5.94 -29.74
N ILE A 3 -9.44 -5.45 -29.63
CA ILE A 3 -10.37 -5.76 -28.54
C ILE A 3 -11.72 -6.10 -29.13
N SER A 4 -12.33 -7.18 -28.69
CA SER A 4 -13.70 -7.55 -29.04
C SER A 4 -14.49 -7.96 -27.79
N ILE A 5 -15.82 -7.84 -27.83
CA ILE A 5 -16.68 -8.31 -26.73
C ILE A 5 -17.69 -9.30 -27.33
N PRO A 6 -17.32 -10.58 -27.56
CA PRO A 6 -18.15 -11.50 -28.33
C PRO A 6 -19.42 -11.94 -27.60
N SER A 7 -19.43 -11.94 -26.27
CA SER A 7 -20.54 -12.49 -25.48
C SER A 7 -20.67 -11.83 -24.12
N TYR A 8 -21.80 -12.13 -23.46
CA TYR A 8 -22.06 -11.81 -22.06
C TYR A 8 -22.50 -13.07 -21.31
N SER A 9 -22.32 -13.07 -19.99
CA SER A 9 -22.64 -14.23 -19.16
C SER A 9 -24.14 -14.43 -19.03
N VAL A 10 -24.62 -15.65 -19.28
CA VAL A 10 -26.02 -16.04 -19.04
C VAL A 10 -26.35 -16.07 -17.54
N ALA A 11 -25.36 -16.40 -16.70
CA ALA A 11 -25.50 -16.42 -15.23
C ALA A 11 -25.52 -15.01 -14.62
N SER A 12 -24.96 -14.02 -15.31
CA SER A 12 -24.96 -12.61 -14.88
C SER A 12 -25.19 -11.70 -16.07
N THR A 13 -26.44 -11.24 -16.21
CA THR A 13 -26.92 -10.22 -17.17
C THR A 13 -26.15 -8.89 -17.18
N THR A 14 -25.11 -8.74 -16.35
CA THR A 14 -24.29 -7.52 -16.27
C THR A 14 -22.81 -7.75 -16.55
N THR A 15 -22.39 -9.00 -16.80
CA THR A 15 -21.00 -9.38 -17.04
C THR A 15 -20.76 -9.67 -18.52
N PHE A 16 -19.76 -9.02 -19.09
CA PHE A 16 -19.34 -9.12 -20.49
C PHE A 16 -17.98 -9.80 -20.59
N THR A 17 -17.80 -10.61 -21.63
CA THR A 17 -16.52 -11.25 -21.95
C THR A 17 -15.75 -10.34 -22.88
N VAL A 18 -14.68 -9.72 -22.39
CA VAL A 18 -13.76 -8.89 -23.19
C VAL A 18 -12.61 -9.76 -23.67
N GLN A 19 -12.47 -9.90 -24.97
CA GLN A 19 -11.32 -10.56 -25.58
C GLN A 19 -10.30 -9.52 -26.01
N VAL A 20 -9.05 -9.77 -25.66
CA VAL A 20 -7.93 -8.92 -25.99
C VAL A 20 -6.95 -9.73 -26.84
N ASP A 21 -6.56 -9.17 -27.98
CA ASP A 21 -5.54 -9.72 -28.86
C ASP A 21 -4.39 -8.71 -29.01
N LEU A 22 -3.21 -9.10 -28.52
CA LEU A 22 -1.97 -8.34 -28.58
C LEU A 22 -1.18 -8.77 -29.82
N GLU A 23 -1.78 -8.68 -31.00
CA GLU A 23 -1.03 -8.85 -32.25
C GLU A 23 -0.04 -7.69 -32.44
N GLY A 24 1.23 -8.05 -32.64
CA GLY A 24 2.34 -7.13 -32.87
C GLY A 24 2.99 -6.67 -31.57
N GLY A 25 4.30 -6.93 -31.43
CA GLY A 25 5.13 -6.64 -30.26
C GLY A 25 5.18 -5.15 -29.89
N GLY A 26 4.11 -4.68 -29.26
CA GLY A 26 4.02 -3.37 -28.67
C GLY A 26 4.66 -3.31 -27.28
N ASP A 27 4.67 -2.11 -26.72
CA ASP A 27 5.28 -1.77 -25.43
C ASP A 27 4.51 -2.35 -24.23
N VAL A 28 3.62 -3.34 -24.43
CA VAL A 28 2.67 -3.82 -23.42
C VAL A 28 2.47 -5.35 -23.55
N ARG A 29 2.45 -6.07 -22.42
CA ARG A 29 2.22 -7.53 -22.32
C ARG A 29 1.09 -7.86 -21.35
N HIS A 30 0.40 -8.97 -21.57
CA HIS A 30 -0.52 -9.52 -20.60
C HIS A 30 0.24 -10.04 -19.37
N ARG A 31 -0.34 -9.87 -18.17
CA ARG A 31 0.25 -10.39 -16.93
C ARG A 31 0.46 -11.91 -16.94
N GLY A 32 -0.37 -12.65 -17.66
CA GLY A 32 -0.27 -14.10 -17.81
C GLY A 32 0.63 -14.58 -18.94
N ASP A 33 1.35 -13.68 -19.62
CA ASP A 33 2.24 -13.97 -20.77
C ASP A 33 1.56 -14.55 -22.02
N GLU A 34 0.22 -14.46 -22.09
CA GLU A 34 -0.59 -14.84 -23.25
C GLU A 34 -0.84 -13.64 -24.17
N ASN A 35 -0.60 -13.79 -25.47
CA ASN A 35 -0.89 -12.74 -26.45
C ASN A 35 -2.39 -12.55 -26.70
N LYS A 36 -3.20 -13.58 -26.46
CA LYS A 36 -4.65 -13.55 -26.62
C LYS A 36 -5.31 -14.13 -25.39
N TYR A 37 -6.18 -13.35 -24.76
CA TYR A 37 -6.82 -13.74 -23.50
C TYR A 37 -8.23 -13.15 -23.38
N SER A 38 -9.01 -13.68 -22.44
CA SER A 38 -10.40 -13.29 -22.18
C SER A 38 -10.57 -12.82 -20.73
N LEU A 39 -11.26 -11.71 -20.54
CA LEU A 39 -11.57 -11.09 -19.26
C LEU A 39 -13.08 -11.05 -19.03
N SER A 40 -13.52 -11.26 -17.80
CA SER A 40 -14.91 -11.03 -17.39
C SER A 40 -15.03 -9.68 -16.69
N LYS A 41 -15.82 -8.75 -17.24
CA LYS A 41 -16.01 -7.39 -16.69
C LYS A 41 -17.48 -7.05 -16.56
N ARG A 42 -17.88 -6.45 -15.44
CA ARG A 42 -19.24 -5.95 -15.23
C ARG A 42 -19.39 -4.55 -15.80
N TYR A 43 -20.60 -4.15 -16.17
CA TYR A 43 -20.89 -2.77 -16.60
C TYR A 43 -20.42 -1.71 -15.58
N SER A 44 -20.56 -1.99 -14.28
CA SER A 44 -20.05 -1.12 -13.20
C SER A 44 -18.54 -0.87 -13.28
N ASP A 45 -17.78 -1.86 -13.78
CA ASP A 45 -16.33 -1.76 -13.91
C ASP A 45 -15.96 -0.78 -15.02
N PHE A 46 -16.74 -0.71 -16.11
CA PHE A 46 -16.57 0.28 -17.17
C PHE A 46 -16.91 1.70 -16.71
N VAL A 47 -17.95 1.86 -15.88
CA VAL A 47 -18.28 3.16 -15.28
C VAL A 47 -17.15 3.63 -14.36
N SER A 48 -16.61 2.70 -13.56
CA SER A 48 -15.49 2.99 -12.66
C SER A 48 -14.20 3.30 -13.43
N LEU A 49 -13.97 2.62 -14.55
CA LEU A 49 -12.87 2.88 -15.46
C LEU A 49 -12.90 4.32 -15.98
N VAL A 50 -14.06 4.79 -16.48
CA VAL A 50 -14.18 6.17 -17.00
C VAL A 50 -13.88 7.20 -15.91
N SER A 51 -14.51 7.08 -14.74
CA SER A 51 -14.26 8.01 -13.62
C SER A 51 -12.76 8.08 -13.27
N ARG A 52 -12.11 6.93 -13.13
CA ARG A 52 -10.68 6.88 -12.79
C ARG A 52 -9.77 7.39 -13.91
N LEU A 53 -10.15 7.18 -15.18
CA LEU A 53 -9.39 7.72 -16.32
C LEU A 53 -9.50 9.23 -16.41
N GLU A 54 -10.68 9.79 -16.13
CA GLU A 54 -10.88 11.24 -16.06
C GLU A 54 -10.06 11.85 -14.93
N ASP A 55 -10.03 11.19 -13.76
CA ASP A 55 -9.19 11.59 -12.62
C ASP A 55 -7.69 11.51 -12.93
N GLU A 56 -7.23 10.44 -13.60
CA GLU A 56 -5.81 10.22 -13.90
C GLU A 56 -5.28 11.15 -15.00
N VAL A 57 -6.05 11.37 -16.05
CA VAL A 57 -5.63 12.14 -17.23
C VAL A 57 -6.02 13.62 -17.11
N GLY A 58 -6.92 13.97 -16.18
CA GLY A 58 -7.41 15.34 -15.99
C GLY A 58 -8.18 15.89 -17.18
N ARG A 59 -8.72 15.00 -18.04
CA ARG A 59 -9.51 15.33 -19.22
C ARG A 59 -10.74 14.45 -19.29
N THR A 60 -11.85 15.02 -19.72
CA THR A 60 -13.10 14.29 -19.93
C THR A 60 -12.93 13.24 -21.03
N VAL A 61 -13.44 12.03 -20.79
CA VAL A 61 -13.43 10.98 -21.81
C VAL A 61 -14.52 11.32 -22.83
N GLU A 62 -14.12 11.86 -23.99
CA GLU A 62 -15.04 12.22 -25.08
C GLU A 62 -15.76 11.01 -25.70
N VAL A 63 -15.37 9.78 -25.32
CA VAL A 63 -16.00 8.54 -25.78
C VAL A 63 -17.15 8.19 -24.84
N ALA A 64 -18.39 8.41 -25.29
CA ALA A 64 -19.58 8.11 -24.49
C ALA A 64 -19.75 6.62 -24.19
N LEU A 65 -19.97 6.28 -22.92
CA LEU A 65 -20.42 4.96 -22.50
C LEU A 65 -21.91 4.77 -22.85
N PRO A 66 -22.33 3.55 -23.22
CA PRO A 66 -23.76 3.25 -23.31
C PRO A 66 -24.44 3.50 -21.96
N PRO A 67 -25.61 4.16 -21.93
CA PRO A 67 -26.19 4.69 -20.70
C PRO A 67 -26.60 3.62 -19.68
N LYS A 68 -26.71 4.06 -18.42
CA LYS A 68 -27.30 3.27 -17.34
C LYS A 68 -28.79 3.09 -17.64
N SER A 69 -29.21 1.89 -18.02
CA SER A 69 -30.64 1.56 -18.13
C SER A 69 -31.23 1.37 -16.73
N TRP A 70 -32.23 2.18 -16.43
CA TRP A 70 -33.00 2.20 -15.18
C TRP A 70 -34.36 1.50 -15.33
N PHE A 71 -34.68 1.02 -16.54
CA PHE A 71 -35.96 0.36 -16.83
C PHE A 71 -35.82 -1.16 -16.88
N LYS A 72 -36.88 -1.82 -16.41
CA LYS A 72 -36.98 -3.24 -16.03
C LYS A 72 -36.86 -4.27 -17.16
N SER A 73 -36.27 -3.95 -18.31
CA SER A 73 -36.08 -4.94 -19.38
C SER A 73 -34.60 -5.21 -19.62
N LYS A 74 -34.06 -6.20 -18.91
CA LYS A 74 -32.83 -6.91 -19.30
C LYS A 74 -33.13 -7.80 -20.53
N ASN A 75 -33.74 -7.22 -21.56
CA ASN A 75 -34.02 -7.91 -22.80
C ASN A 75 -32.69 -8.22 -23.51
N VAL A 76 -32.67 -9.35 -24.22
CA VAL A 76 -31.49 -9.82 -24.98
C VAL A 76 -30.96 -8.73 -25.91
N GLU A 77 -31.87 -8.02 -26.59
CA GLU A 77 -31.57 -6.90 -27.49
C GLU A 77 -30.83 -5.75 -26.79
N PHE A 78 -31.28 -5.39 -25.58
CA PHE A 78 -30.62 -4.37 -24.78
C PHE A 78 -29.19 -4.77 -24.35
N LEU A 79 -29.00 -6.05 -23.99
CA LEU A 79 -27.68 -6.56 -23.62
C LEU A 79 -26.75 -6.62 -24.84
N ASP A 80 -27.29 -6.94 -26.02
CA ASP A 80 -26.54 -6.91 -27.27
C ASP A 80 -26.16 -5.51 -27.71
N ASP A 81 -27.06 -4.54 -27.62
CA ASP A 81 -26.75 -3.13 -27.90
C ASP A 81 -25.70 -2.59 -26.94
N ARG A 82 -25.84 -2.91 -25.64
CA ARG A 82 -24.84 -2.55 -24.64
C ARG A 82 -23.50 -3.23 -24.91
N ARG A 83 -23.48 -4.52 -25.27
CA ARG A 83 -22.27 -5.26 -25.64
C ARG A 83 -21.54 -4.58 -26.80
N ARG A 84 -22.28 -4.26 -27.88
CA ARG A 84 -21.76 -3.53 -29.06
C ARG A 84 -21.23 -2.15 -28.67
N GLY A 85 -21.96 -1.41 -27.85
CA GLY A 85 -21.56 -0.08 -27.38
C GLY A 85 -20.28 -0.11 -26.55
N LEU A 86 -20.14 -1.08 -25.63
CA LEU A 86 -18.92 -1.26 -24.83
C LEU A 86 -17.72 -1.67 -25.69
N GLU A 87 -17.93 -2.48 -26.73
CA GLU A 87 -16.87 -2.88 -27.66
C GLU A 87 -16.35 -1.67 -28.45
N VAL A 88 -17.26 -0.87 -29.02
CA VAL A 88 -16.91 0.37 -29.72
C VAL A 88 -16.19 1.34 -28.78
N PHE A 89 -16.66 1.45 -27.54
CA PHE A 89 -16.02 2.27 -26.51
C PHE A 89 -14.55 1.87 -26.27
N LEU A 90 -14.28 0.59 -25.96
CA LEU A 90 -12.91 0.13 -25.71
C LEU A 90 -12.01 0.26 -26.95
N ARG A 91 -12.53 -0.08 -28.14
CA ARG A 91 -11.79 0.05 -29.41
C ARG A 91 -11.40 1.49 -29.71
N ARG A 92 -12.24 2.47 -29.37
CA ARG A 92 -11.91 3.89 -29.50
C ARG A 92 -10.92 4.33 -28.44
N LEU A 93 -11.13 3.93 -27.19
CA LEU A 93 -10.30 4.32 -26.06
C LEU A 93 -8.83 3.91 -26.23
N VAL A 94 -8.57 2.68 -26.70
CA VAL A 94 -7.22 2.16 -26.95
C VAL A 94 -6.51 2.87 -28.11
N LYS A 95 -7.24 3.51 -29.03
CA LYS A 95 -6.63 4.29 -30.12
C LYS A 95 -6.17 5.68 -29.69
N ILE A 96 -6.57 6.17 -28.52
CA ILE A 96 -6.20 7.49 -28.03
C ILE A 96 -4.86 7.38 -27.26
N PRO A 97 -3.77 8.02 -27.71
CA PRO A 97 -2.43 7.81 -27.14
C PRO A 97 -2.30 8.13 -25.65
N HIS A 98 -3.03 9.14 -25.17
CA HIS A 98 -3.01 9.56 -23.77
C HIS A 98 -3.70 8.56 -22.84
N PHE A 99 -4.74 7.86 -23.30
CA PHE A 99 -5.43 6.82 -22.51
C PHE A 99 -4.75 5.46 -22.63
N TYR A 100 -4.13 5.16 -23.78
CA TYR A 100 -3.38 3.91 -23.98
C TYR A 100 -2.26 3.69 -22.95
N ASN A 101 -1.60 4.78 -22.51
CA ASN A 101 -0.52 4.72 -21.53
C ASN A 101 -1.00 4.87 -20.07
N SER A 102 -2.30 5.02 -19.83
CA SER A 102 -2.83 5.19 -18.46
C SER A 102 -2.71 3.91 -17.65
N GLY A 103 -2.32 4.03 -16.38
CA GLY A 103 -2.24 2.91 -15.45
C GLY A 103 -3.61 2.27 -15.24
N THR A 104 -4.67 3.08 -15.20
CA THR A 104 -6.04 2.60 -15.01
C THR A 104 -6.53 1.71 -16.15
N LEU A 105 -6.28 2.09 -17.42
CA LEU A 105 -6.68 1.26 -18.57
C LEU A 105 -5.87 -0.03 -18.63
N LEU A 106 -4.57 0.05 -18.34
CA LEU A 106 -3.70 -1.12 -18.30
C LEU A 106 -4.13 -2.09 -17.20
N GLU A 107 -4.46 -1.62 -15.99
CA GLU A 107 -4.99 -2.46 -14.92
C GLU A 107 -6.33 -3.10 -15.30
N PHE A 108 -7.25 -2.31 -15.89
CA PHE A 108 -8.54 -2.81 -16.33
C PHE A 108 -8.40 -3.97 -17.33
N LEU A 109 -7.47 -3.85 -18.27
CA LEU A 109 -7.17 -4.86 -19.29
C LEU A 109 -6.13 -5.91 -18.82
N GLN A 110 -5.66 -5.86 -17.57
CA GLN A 110 -4.63 -6.74 -17.01
C GLN A 110 -3.31 -6.76 -17.80
N LEU A 111 -2.95 -5.59 -18.33
CA LEU A 111 -1.77 -5.33 -19.10
C LEU A 111 -0.63 -4.74 -18.25
N GLN A 112 0.61 -4.96 -18.68
CA GLN A 112 1.83 -4.41 -18.08
C GLN A 112 2.71 -3.80 -19.16
N LYS A 113 3.26 -2.61 -18.92
CA LYS A 113 4.18 -1.96 -19.85
C LYS A 113 5.53 -2.69 -19.88
N VAL A 114 6.03 -3.03 -21.07
CA VAL A 114 7.31 -3.70 -21.31
C VAL A 114 8.42 -2.64 -21.34
N GLY A 115 8.72 -2.07 -20.17
CA GLY A 115 9.96 -1.31 -19.98
C GLY A 115 11.14 -2.23 -19.64
N PRO A 116 12.39 -1.74 -19.69
CA PRO A 116 13.52 -2.48 -19.13
C PRO A 116 13.17 -2.87 -17.68
N SER A 117 13.12 -4.18 -17.46
CA SER A 117 12.50 -4.84 -16.33
C SER A 117 12.92 -4.28 -14.96
N LYS A 118 12.00 -3.59 -14.29
CA LYS A 118 11.79 -3.76 -12.86
C LYS A 118 10.38 -4.31 -12.68
N GLY A 119 10.28 -5.64 -12.60
CA GLY A 119 9.00 -6.34 -12.54
C GLY A 119 8.20 -6.01 -11.28
N ALA A 120 6.91 -5.77 -11.45
CA ALA A 120 5.87 -5.98 -10.43
C ALA A 120 4.49 -5.96 -11.10
N GLY A 121 3.69 -7.01 -10.85
CA GLY A 121 2.27 -7.08 -11.20
C GLY A 121 1.43 -6.18 -10.29
N ALA A 122 0.57 -5.35 -10.89
CA ALA A 122 -0.32 -4.43 -10.19
C ALA A 122 -1.78 -4.90 -10.28
N ALA A 123 -2.26 -5.75 -9.36
CA ALA A 123 -3.70 -5.92 -9.12
C ALA A 123 -3.99 -5.42 -7.71
N GLY A 124 -4.70 -4.30 -7.61
CA GLY A 124 -5.06 -3.66 -6.35
C GLY A 124 -3.85 -3.05 -5.66
N ALA A 125 -3.99 -1.83 -5.15
CA ALA A 125 -3.02 -1.23 -4.24
C ALA A 125 -3.00 -1.94 -2.86
N THR A 126 -3.03 -3.27 -2.84
CA THR A 126 -2.35 -4.03 -1.79
C THR A 126 -0.88 -3.93 -2.12
N VAL A 127 -0.20 -2.96 -1.49
CA VAL A 127 1.26 -2.85 -1.53
C VAL A 127 1.84 -4.25 -1.37
N SER A 128 2.63 -4.71 -2.35
CA SER A 128 3.18 -6.06 -2.35
C SER A 128 3.91 -6.30 -1.03
N TRP A 129 3.82 -7.49 -0.45
CA TRP A 129 4.51 -7.82 0.81
C TRP A 129 5.98 -7.39 0.79
N ASP A 130 6.68 -7.66 -0.31
CA ASP A 130 8.09 -7.29 -0.49
C ASP A 130 8.29 -5.77 -0.55
N GLU A 131 7.32 -5.02 -1.08
CA GLU A 131 7.34 -3.56 -1.12
C GLU A 131 7.04 -2.95 0.27
N GLN A 132 6.12 -3.55 1.03
CA GLN A 132 5.86 -3.17 2.44
C GLN A 132 7.10 -3.42 3.30
N VAL A 133 7.77 -4.57 3.13
CA VAL A 133 9.03 -4.90 3.81
C VAL A 133 10.17 -3.96 3.40
N ALA A 134 10.27 -3.62 2.11
CA ALA A 134 11.28 -2.69 1.61
C ALA A 134 11.05 -1.27 2.16
N SER A 135 9.80 -0.81 2.20
CA SER A 135 9.41 0.48 2.76
C SER A 135 9.80 0.59 4.23
N ILE A 136 9.47 -0.41 5.05
CA ILE A 136 9.83 -0.44 6.48
C ILE A 136 11.35 -0.48 6.64
N SER A 137 12.04 -1.32 5.87
CA SER A 137 13.51 -1.38 5.89
C SER A 137 14.15 -0.03 5.55
N GLN A 138 13.61 0.69 4.57
CA GLN A 138 14.11 2.00 4.18
C GLN A 138 13.88 3.03 5.30
N MET A 139 12.67 3.06 5.87
CA MET A 139 12.37 3.95 7.00
C MET A 139 13.34 3.70 8.16
N LEU A 140 13.55 2.45 8.57
CA LEU A 140 14.49 2.11 9.66
C LEU A 140 15.94 2.48 9.34
N LYS A 141 16.38 2.30 8.09
CA LYS A 141 17.73 2.71 7.65
C LYS A 141 17.90 4.23 7.67
N THR A 142 16.90 4.98 7.23
CA THR A 142 16.89 6.45 7.27
C THR A 142 16.88 6.95 8.72
N ALA A 143 16.06 6.35 9.60
CA ALA A 143 16.08 6.68 11.02
C ALA A 143 17.47 6.44 11.63
N ARG A 144 18.09 5.32 11.31
CA ARG A 144 19.44 4.99 11.76
C ARG A 144 20.48 5.99 11.27
N SER A 145 20.47 6.34 9.98
CA SER A 145 21.43 7.31 9.43
C SER A 145 21.26 8.68 10.09
N ASN A 146 20.01 9.08 10.36
CA ASN A 146 19.68 10.32 11.03
C ASN A 146 20.19 10.36 12.48
N VAL A 147 20.09 9.24 13.21
CA VAL A 147 20.68 9.12 14.56
C VAL A 147 22.21 9.20 14.52
N VAL A 148 22.86 8.51 13.58
CA VAL A 148 24.32 8.48 13.46
C VAL A 148 24.89 9.82 13.01
N ALA A 149 24.24 10.49 12.06
CA ALA A 149 24.70 11.77 11.53
C ALA A 149 24.40 12.95 12.47
N GLY A 150 23.46 12.78 13.43
CA GLY A 150 23.02 13.86 14.31
C GLY A 150 22.30 15.00 13.57
N THR A 151 21.90 14.78 12.31
CA THR A 151 21.40 15.80 11.39
C THR A 151 19.89 16.00 11.43
N ALA A 152 19.14 15.09 12.05
CA ALA A 152 17.68 15.13 11.99
C ALA A 152 17.05 15.86 13.17
N GLU A 153 16.01 16.63 12.87
CA GLU A 153 15.03 17.07 13.84
C GLU A 153 14.50 15.83 14.58
N ARG A 154 14.81 15.74 15.90
CA ARG A 154 14.51 14.56 16.73
C ARG A 154 13.05 14.11 16.59
N TYR A 155 12.14 15.07 16.47
CA TYR A 155 10.72 14.86 16.27
C TYR A 155 10.40 14.12 14.96
N GLU A 156 10.94 14.56 13.82
CA GLU A 156 10.73 13.92 12.52
C GLU A 156 11.34 12.51 12.48
N ASN A 157 12.49 12.30 13.11
CA ASN A 157 13.09 10.98 13.23
C ASN A 157 12.24 10.04 14.11
N GLN A 158 11.71 10.53 15.23
CA GLN A 158 10.82 9.78 16.09
C GLN A 158 9.51 9.41 15.37
N LYS A 159 8.89 10.35 14.65
CA LYS A 159 7.71 10.13 13.81
C LYS A 159 7.95 9.06 12.74
N LEU A 160 9.13 9.06 12.13
CA LEU A 160 9.54 8.08 11.13
C LEU A 160 9.65 6.67 11.73
N VAL A 161 10.27 6.54 12.91
CA VAL A 161 10.34 5.26 13.65
C VAL A 161 8.95 4.76 14.05
N LEU A 162 8.08 5.63 14.56
CA LEU A 162 6.70 5.28 14.93
C LEU A 162 5.89 4.80 13.73
N THR A 163 6.01 5.48 12.58
CA THR A 163 5.35 5.08 11.34
C THR A 163 5.82 3.69 10.87
N ALA A 164 7.12 3.41 11.01
CA ALA A 164 7.69 2.10 10.71
C ALA A 164 7.16 1.01 11.67
N GLN A 165 7.01 1.30 12.97
CA GLN A 165 6.43 0.40 13.97
C GLN A 165 4.98 0.04 13.64
N THR A 166 4.14 1.04 13.32
CA THR A 166 2.73 0.80 12.98
C THR A 166 2.59 -0.07 11.75
N ARG A 167 3.38 0.19 10.70
CA ARG A 167 3.37 -0.61 9.47
C ARG A 167 3.90 -2.04 9.68
N PHE A 168 4.89 -2.21 10.54
CA PHE A 168 5.38 -3.53 10.94
C PHE A 168 4.28 -4.34 11.66
N ALA A 169 3.57 -3.74 12.61
CA ALA A 169 2.47 -4.41 13.32
C ALA A 169 1.32 -4.82 12.39
N GLN A 170 1.01 -3.99 11.39
CA GLN A 170 0.03 -4.32 10.34
C GLN A 170 0.47 -5.53 9.50
N LEU A 171 1.75 -5.61 9.11
CA LEU A 171 2.31 -6.76 8.41
C LEU A 171 2.30 -8.04 9.24
N GLU A 172 2.64 -7.93 10.53
CA GLU A 172 2.63 -9.08 11.45
C GLU A 172 1.22 -9.63 11.63
N LYS A 173 0.22 -8.75 11.77
CA LYS A 173 -1.19 -9.13 11.82
C LYS A 173 -1.64 -9.79 10.51
N ALA A 174 -1.24 -9.23 9.37
CA ALA A 174 -1.59 -9.79 8.06
C ALA A 174 -0.96 -11.17 7.80
N LEU A 175 0.20 -11.47 8.40
CA LEU A 175 0.83 -12.79 8.32
C LEU A 175 0.17 -13.82 9.24
N ASN A 176 -0.32 -13.41 10.40
CA ASN A 176 -0.92 -14.27 11.41
C ASN A 176 -2.43 -14.49 11.22
N GLU A 177 -3.10 -13.64 10.42
CA GLU A 177 -4.47 -13.87 9.97
C GLU A 177 -4.57 -15.21 9.23
N PRO A 178 -5.49 -16.11 9.59
CA PRO A 178 -5.72 -17.38 8.89
C PRO A 178 -6.38 -17.10 7.54
N ALA A 179 -5.61 -16.56 6.59
CA ALA A 179 -6.08 -16.31 5.25
C ALA A 179 -6.49 -17.64 4.62
N GLY A 180 -7.78 -17.78 4.30
CA GLY A 180 -8.38 -18.95 3.64
C GLY A 180 -7.86 -19.25 2.23
N ALA A 181 -6.62 -18.89 1.89
CA ALA A 181 -6.01 -19.09 0.59
C ALA A 181 -4.47 -19.29 0.66
N LYS A 182 -4.05 -20.56 0.58
CA LYS A 182 -2.89 -21.09 -0.18
C LYS A 182 -1.61 -20.23 -0.30
N THR A 183 -1.08 -19.65 0.78
CA THR A 183 0.36 -19.29 0.80
C THR A 183 1.15 -20.58 1.05
N SER A 184 2.06 -20.94 0.15
CA SER A 184 2.93 -22.13 0.31
C SER A 184 3.69 -22.03 1.64
N ASP A 185 3.85 -23.14 2.34
CA ASP A 185 4.59 -23.23 3.62
C ASP A 185 5.99 -22.59 3.50
N ASN A 186 6.64 -22.76 2.34
CA ASN A 186 7.94 -22.13 2.04
C ASN A 186 7.88 -20.60 1.98
N GLU A 187 6.81 -20.03 1.42
CA GLU A 187 6.63 -18.57 1.34
C GLU A 187 6.24 -18.01 2.71
N HIS A 188 5.41 -18.71 3.48
CA HIS A 188 5.09 -18.31 4.84
C HIS A 188 6.36 -18.24 5.73
N ARG A 189 7.24 -19.25 5.63
CA ARG A 189 8.55 -19.26 6.31
C ARG A 189 9.47 -18.13 5.84
N ARG A 190 9.49 -17.82 4.55
CA ARG A 190 10.25 -16.68 3.99
C ARG A 190 9.76 -15.36 4.59
N ARG A 191 8.45 -15.12 4.58
CA ARG A 191 7.82 -13.92 5.15
C ARG A 191 8.10 -13.77 6.64
N ARG A 192 8.03 -14.89 7.38
CA ARG A 192 8.38 -14.92 8.81
C ARG A 192 9.85 -14.57 9.06
N THR A 193 10.76 -15.04 8.22
CA THR A 193 12.19 -14.65 8.28
C THR A 193 12.37 -13.15 8.04
N GLN A 194 11.70 -12.58 7.03
CA GLN A 194 11.76 -11.14 6.75
C GLN A 194 11.25 -10.30 7.93
N LEU A 195 10.17 -10.72 8.61
CA LEU A 195 9.69 -10.02 9.81
C LEU A 195 10.71 -10.08 10.96
N MET A 196 11.37 -11.22 11.17
CA MET A 196 12.40 -11.34 12.21
C MET A 196 13.58 -10.39 11.97
N ASP A 197 13.98 -10.21 10.71
CA ASP A 197 15.05 -9.28 10.36
C ASP A 197 14.62 -7.81 10.54
N LEU A 198 13.38 -7.47 10.16
CA LEU A 198 12.79 -6.15 10.43
C LEU A 198 12.70 -5.86 11.93
N GLN A 199 12.29 -6.85 12.74
CA GLN A 199 12.19 -6.71 14.18
C GLN A 199 13.56 -6.45 14.83
N LYS A 200 14.62 -7.13 14.36
CA LYS A 200 16.00 -6.87 14.81
C LYS A 200 16.44 -5.45 14.48
N LEU A 201 16.19 -5.00 13.24
CA LEU A 201 16.52 -3.64 12.81
C LEU A 201 15.76 -2.59 13.64
N LEU A 202 14.47 -2.82 13.90
CA LEU A 202 13.66 -1.92 14.72
C LEU A 202 14.21 -1.82 16.15
N LYS A 203 14.49 -2.96 16.80
CA LYS A 203 15.08 -2.99 18.16
C LYS A 203 16.41 -2.23 18.20
N GLN A 204 17.26 -2.42 17.19
CA GLN A 204 18.53 -1.71 17.09
C GLN A 204 18.33 -0.19 16.98
N VAL A 205 17.46 0.27 16.08
CA VAL A 205 17.21 1.71 15.87
C VAL A 205 16.61 2.35 17.11
N VAL A 206 15.64 1.70 17.76
CA VAL A 206 15.01 2.20 19.00
C VAL A 206 16.04 2.28 20.14
N SER A 207 16.91 1.29 20.29
CA SER A 207 18.00 1.30 21.28
C SER A 207 19.01 2.44 21.04
N GLN A 208 19.33 2.73 19.78
CA GLN A 208 20.21 3.85 19.44
C GLN A 208 19.53 5.21 19.69
N LEU A 209 18.23 5.31 19.43
CA LEU A 209 17.46 6.53 19.70
C LEU A 209 17.32 6.77 21.21
N SER A 210 17.09 5.73 22.01
CA SER A 210 16.96 5.87 23.47
C SER A 210 18.31 6.17 24.16
N ALA A 211 19.41 5.62 23.65
CA ALA A 211 20.76 5.98 24.11
C ALA A 211 21.08 7.46 23.88
N GLN A 212 20.51 8.07 22.82
CA GLN A 212 20.63 9.49 22.55
C GLN A 212 19.79 10.35 23.51
N THR A 213 18.64 9.85 23.99
CA THR A 213 17.80 10.54 25.00
C THR A 213 18.34 10.44 26.43
N GLY A 214 19.11 9.39 26.75
CA GLY A 214 19.73 9.21 28.06
C GLY A 214 21.04 9.98 28.26
N SER A 215 21.52 10.69 27.24
CA SER A 215 22.81 11.40 27.22
C SER A 215 22.62 12.92 27.15
N GLU A 216 21.79 13.46 28.04
CA GLU A 216 21.73 14.92 28.30
C GLU A 216 22.31 15.31 29.67
N SER A 217 22.91 14.37 30.41
CA SER A 217 23.53 14.65 31.72
C SER A 217 25.01 14.24 31.85
N SER A 218 25.78 14.24 30.77
CA SER A 218 27.25 14.19 30.88
C SER A 218 27.95 14.78 29.67
N SER A 219 28.10 16.11 29.70
CA SER A 219 29.23 16.76 29.06
C SER A 219 30.53 16.18 29.63
N GLY A 220 31.36 15.55 28.79
CA GLY A 220 32.73 15.24 29.19
C GLY A 220 33.40 14.09 28.48
N ALA A 221 34.21 14.44 27.49
CA ALA A 221 35.49 13.83 27.16
C ALA A 221 35.55 12.56 26.27
N SER A 222 36.29 12.79 25.19
CA SER A 222 37.34 11.93 24.60
C SER A 222 36.95 10.85 23.59
N THR A 223 37.17 11.20 22.31
CA THR A 223 37.92 10.33 21.39
C THR A 223 39.19 9.78 22.05
N PRO A 224 39.58 8.53 21.73
CA PRO A 224 40.70 8.44 20.82
C PRO A 224 40.55 7.41 19.69
N LEU A 225 41.19 7.82 18.61
CA LEU A 225 41.67 7.11 17.44
C LEU A 225 42.58 5.90 17.82
N THR A 226 42.38 4.72 17.24
CA THR A 226 43.37 3.67 16.84
C THR A 226 42.57 2.42 16.40
N GLY A 227 42.91 1.61 15.39
CA GLY A 227 44.05 1.55 14.51
C GLY A 227 43.74 0.64 13.31
N THR A 228 44.51 0.86 12.26
CA THR A 228 44.54 0.15 10.98
C THR A 228 44.92 -1.33 11.13
N VAL A 229 44.21 -2.23 10.42
CA VAL A 229 44.85 -3.41 9.78
C VAL A 229 44.26 -3.62 8.39
N ARG A 230 45.14 -3.57 7.39
CA ARG A 230 44.93 -4.03 6.01
C ARG A 230 45.36 -5.50 5.90
N SER A 231 44.64 -6.32 5.12
CA SER A 231 45.21 -7.33 4.18
C SER A 231 44.05 -8.09 3.50
N SER A 232 43.94 -8.01 2.16
CA SER A 232 44.28 -9.07 1.17
C SER A 232 43.31 -10.28 1.21
N GLN A 233 42.47 -10.50 0.21
CA GLN A 233 42.70 -11.08 -1.13
C GLN A 233 42.30 -12.56 -1.20
N ARG A 234 41.43 -12.87 -2.17
CA ARG A 234 41.16 -14.17 -2.83
C ARG A 234 40.50 -15.31 -2.02
N GLY A 235 39.31 -15.69 -2.50
CA GLY A 235 39.18 -16.96 -3.22
C GLY A 235 38.53 -18.16 -2.50
N THR A 236 37.47 -18.65 -3.16
CA THR A 236 37.05 -20.05 -3.28
C THR A 236 35.96 -20.61 -2.35
N ALA A 237 35.11 -21.40 -3.01
CA ALA A 237 34.28 -22.49 -2.51
C ALA A 237 33.01 -22.15 -1.71
N ARG A 238 31.90 -22.17 -2.46
CA ARG A 238 30.58 -22.61 -1.99
C ARG A 238 30.74 -23.92 -1.22
N ARG A 239 30.57 -23.87 0.11
CA ARG A 239 30.23 -25.03 0.94
C ARG A 239 28.85 -24.81 1.52
N GLY A 240 28.02 -25.84 1.43
CA GLY A 240 26.63 -25.84 1.90
C GLY A 240 26.54 -25.29 3.31
N ARG A 241 25.63 -24.33 3.50
CA ARG A 241 25.38 -23.72 4.80
C ARG A 241 24.68 -24.76 5.66
N VAL A 242 25.45 -25.52 6.44
CA VAL A 242 24.93 -26.32 7.54
C VAL A 242 24.25 -25.32 8.48
N LEU A 243 22.97 -25.54 8.74
CA LEU A 243 22.20 -24.73 9.69
C LEU A 243 22.83 -24.92 11.06
N GLY A 244 23.59 -23.90 11.50
CA GLY A 244 24.10 -23.84 12.85
C GLY A 244 22.94 -23.62 13.82
N GLU A 245 22.94 -24.40 14.89
CA GLU A 245 22.08 -24.18 16.04
C GLU A 245 22.28 -22.77 16.62
N THR A 246 21.22 -22.14 17.15
CA THR A 246 21.32 -20.80 17.74
C THR A 246 22.19 -20.88 19.00
N ASP A 247 23.06 -19.89 19.26
CA ASP A 247 23.99 -19.91 20.41
C ASP A 247 23.31 -20.16 21.77
N LYS A 248 22.01 -19.83 21.87
CA LYS A 248 21.16 -20.06 23.06
C LYS A 248 20.71 -21.50 23.24
N THR A 249 20.53 -22.26 22.16
CA THR A 249 20.08 -23.66 22.21
C THR A 249 21.24 -24.65 22.15
N ARG A 250 22.38 -24.22 21.62
CA ARG A 250 23.61 -25.01 21.43
C ARG A 250 24.15 -25.71 22.69
N GLN A 251 23.83 -25.22 23.88
CA GLN A 251 24.30 -25.77 25.16
C GLN A 251 23.21 -26.48 25.95
N LEU A 252 21.98 -26.54 25.42
CA LEU A 252 20.82 -27.08 26.14
C LEU A 252 20.53 -28.51 25.69
N ASN A 253 20.37 -29.41 26.66
CA ASN A 253 19.80 -30.73 26.42
C ASN A 253 18.32 -30.61 26.01
N ASN A 254 17.74 -31.64 25.39
CA ASN A 254 16.35 -31.64 24.94
C ASN A 254 15.33 -31.21 26.01
N SER A 255 15.56 -31.54 27.29
CA SER A 255 14.74 -31.10 28.41
C SER A 255 14.90 -29.59 28.71
N GLY A 256 16.12 -29.07 28.64
CA GLY A 256 16.42 -27.64 28.79
C GLY A 256 15.88 -26.82 27.63
N LEU A 257 15.81 -27.39 26.42
CA LEU A 257 15.20 -26.74 25.26
C LEU A 257 13.68 -26.55 25.45
N VAL A 258 12.99 -27.56 25.99
CA VAL A 258 11.56 -27.47 26.30
C VAL A 258 11.29 -26.44 27.40
N GLN A 259 12.16 -26.37 28.41
CA GLN A 259 12.03 -25.38 29.47
C GLN A 259 12.26 -23.96 28.94
N LEU A 260 13.29 -23.74 28.13
CA LEU A 260 13.53 -22.47 27.44
C LEU A 260 12.34 -22.07 26.56
N GLN A 261 11.73 -23.03 25.87
CA GLN A 261 10.55 -22.76 25.04
C GLN A 261 9.37 -22.32 25.91
N LYS A 262 9.15 -22.95 27.06
CA LYS A 262 8.09 -22.59 28.02
C LYS A 262 8.31 -21.20 28.61
N ASP A 263 9.55 -20.88 28.98
CA ASP A 263 9.92 -19.56 29.50
C ASP A 263 9.73 -18.48 28.43
N SER A 264 10.09 -18.79 27.17
CA SER A 264 9.86 -17.86 26.05
C SER A 264 8.38 -17.60 25.80
N PHE A 265 7.51 -18.61 25.96
CA PHE A 265 6.07 -18.40 25.86
C PHE A 265 5.52 -17.53 26.99
N GLN A 266 6.03 -17.67 28.21
CA GLN A 266 5.61 -16.83 29.34
C GLN A 266 6.02 -15.37 29.16
N GLU A 267 7.25 -15.12 28.69
CA GLU A 267 7.73 -13.76 28.38
C GLU A 267 6.90 -13.12 27.26
N GLN A 268 6.51 -13.90 26.25
CA GLN A 268 5.61 -13.44 25.18
C GLN A 268 4.23 -13.08 25.72
N ASP A 269 3.62 -13.92 26.55
CA ASP A 269 2.31 -13.65 27.17
C ASP A 269 2.33 -12.37 28.03
N GLU A 270 3.42 -12.14 28.77
CA GLU A 270 3.58 -10.92 29.55
C GLU A 270 3.70 -9.68 28.66
N SER A 271 4.45 -9.77 27.56
CA SER A 271 4.55 -8.69 26.58
C SER A 271 3.21 -8.38 25.90
N LEU A 272 2.38 -9.40 25.64
CA LEU A 272 1.03 -9.24 25.09
C LEU A 272 0.10 -8.51 26.06
N ARG A 273 0.20 -8.78 27.36
CA ARG A 273 -0.57 -8.05 28.39
C ARG A 273 -0.19 -6.58 28.45
N GLN A 274 1.09 -6.25 28.30
CA GLN A 274 1.54 -4.86 28.24
C GLN A 274 1.06 -4.15 26.96
N MET A 275 1.07 -4.85 25.83
CA MET A 275 0.51 -4.35 24.58
C MET A 275 -1.00 -4.10 24.68
N LEU A 276 -1.75 -4.99 25.32
CA LEU A 276 -3.19 -4.82 25.56
C LEU A 276 -3.47 -3.50 26.29
N GLY A 277 -2.74 -3.20 27.37
CA GLY A 277 -2.91 -1.94 28.11
C GLY A 277 -2.57 -0.71 27.27
N THR A 278 -1.62 -0.82 26.34
CA THR A 278 -1.29 0.27 25.41
C THR A 278 -2.37 0.46 24.35
N ILE A 279 -2.91 -0.63 23.82
CA ILE A 279 -4.02 -0.60 22.85
C ILE A 279 -5.27 0.00 23.49
N GLN A 280 -5.55 -0.31 24.76
CA GLN A 280 -6.69 0.25 25.48
C GLN A 280 -6.56 1.78 25.63
N ARG A 281 -5.39 2.28 26.04
CA ARG A 281 -5.12 3.74 26.06
C ARG A 281 -5.21 4.38 24.68
N GLN A 282 -4.71 3.70 23.64
CA GLN A 282 -4.81 4.19 22.26
C GLN A 282 -6.27 4.25 21.78
N LYS A 283 -7.11 3.29 22.20
CA LYS A 283 -8.54 3.31 21.93
C LYS A 283 -9.22 4.50 22.60
N GLU A 284 -8.94 4.73 23.89
CA GLU A 284 -9.49 5.87 24.64
C GLU A 284 -9.08 7.21 24.01
N LEU A 285 -7.81 7.35 23.63
CA LEU A 285 -7.31 8.53 22.93
C LEU A 285 -7.97 8.70 21.54
N GLY A 286 -8.21 7.61 20.81
CA GLY A 286 -8.93 7.65 19.53
C GLY A 286 -10.40 8.07 19.68
N GLU A 287 -11.08 7.64 20.75
CA GLU A 287 -12.43 8.07 21.07
C GLU A 287 -12.46 9.57 21.41
N ALA A 288 -11.50 10.06 22.20
CA ALA A 288 -11.38 11.47 22.54
C ALA A 288 -11.09 12.36 21.31
N ILE A 289 -10.17 11.94 20.43
CA ILE A 289 -9.89 12.66 19.18
C ILE A 289 -11.13 12.71 18.29
N ARG A 290 -11.88 11.61 18.20
CA ARG A 290 -13.11 11.59 17.40
C ARG A 290 -14.12 12.60 17.92
N GLN A 291 -14.34 12.65 19.23
CA GLN A 291 -15.23 13.63 19.85
C GLN A 291 -14.78 15.07 19.56
N GLU A 292 -13.48 15.35 19.62
CA GLU A 292 -12.92 16.66 19.31
C GLU A 292 -13.11 17.02 17.82
N VAL A 293 -12.89 16.08 16.90
CA VAL A 293 -13.12 16.30 15.46
C VAL A 293 -14.61 16.52 15.17
N ASP A 294 -15.50 15.76 15.80
CA ASP A 294 -16.94 15.94 15.66
C ASP A 294 -17.37 17.34 16.14
N LEU A 295 -16.80 17.83 17.27
CA LEU A 295 -17.03 19.18 17.77
C LEU A 295 -16.46 20.26 16.85
N GLN A 296 -15.26 20.07 16.30
CA GLN A 296 -14.67 21.00 15.34
C GLN A 296 -15.46 21.08 14.03
N ASN A 297 -16.04 19.96 13.57
CA ASN A 297 -16.90 19.97 12.39
C ASN A 297 -18.18 20.79 12.63
N GLU A 298 -18.80 20.67 13.81
CA GLU A 298 -19.95 21.49 14.19
C GLU A 298 -19.59 22.99 14.20
N GLN A 299 -18.44 23.34 14.77
CA GLN A 299 -17.95 24.73 14.77
C GLN A 299 -17.63 25.25 13.37
N LEU A 300 -17.08 24.41 12.49
CA LEU A 300 -16.81 24.80 11.10
C LEU A 300 -18.09 25.01 10.29
N ASP A 301 -19.12 24.20 10.54
CA ASP A 301 -20.43 24.38 9.91
C ASP A 301 -21.10 25.69 10.36
N GLU A 302 -21.00 26.05 11.65
CA GLU A 302 -21.47 27.33 12.18
C GLU A 302 -20.71 28.52 11.54
N LEU A 303 -19.38 28.46 11.50
CA LEU A 303 -18.55 29.47 10.86
C LEU A 303 -18.85 29.60 9.36
N ASN A 304 -19.08 28.49 8.66
CA ASN A 304 -19.45 28.52 7.25
C ASN A 304 -20.82 29.20 7.06
N GLY A 305 -21.78 28.93 7.94
CA GLY A 305 -23.07 29.63 7.98
C GLY A 305 -22.92 31.14 8.19
N GLU A 306 -22.07 31.57 9.13
CA GLU A 306 -21.77 32.99 9.35
C GLU A 306 -21.10 33.64 8.14
N VAL A 307 -20.17 32.94 7.48
CA VAL A 307 -19.52 33.40 6.24
C VAL A 307 -20.53 33.56 5.10
N GLU A 308 -21.49 32.65 4.96
CA GLU A 308 -22.56 32.79 3.96
C GLU A 308 -23.46 34.00 4.24
N VAL A 309 -23.86 34.21 5.50
CA VAL A 309 -24.69 35.37 5.90
C VAL A 309 -23.94 36.69 5.68
N THR A 310 -22.67 36.76 6.09
CA THR A 310 -21.84 37.95 5.87
C THR A 310 -21.60 38.19 4.39
N GLY A 311 -21.37 37.14 3.58
CA GLY A 311 -21.28 37.21 2.12
C GLY A 311 -22.58 37.71 1.47
N ALA A 312 -23.74 37.28 1.94
CA ALA A 312 -25.03 37.77 1.48
C ALA A 312 -25.25 39.26 1.84
N ARG A 313 -24.89 39.66 3.07
CA ARG A 313 -24.91 41.06 3.51
C ARG A 313 -23.97 41.93 2.67
N LEU A 314 -22.76 41.45 2.39
CA LEU A 314 -21.78 42.16 1.55
C LEU A 314 -22.29 42.32 0.12
N LYS A 315 -22.87 41.28 -0.48
CA LYS A 315 -23.49 41.36 -1.82
C LYS A 315 -24.63 42.38 -1.85
N ASN A 316 -25.46 42.43 -0.81
CA ASN A 316 -26.55 43.40 -0.72
C ASN A 316 -26.00 44.83 -0.56
N ALA A 317 -24.98 45.04 0.27
CA ALA A 317 -24.30 46.32 0.39
C ALA A 317 -23.66 46.75 -0.95
N GLN A 318 -22.99 45.85 -1.66
CA GLN A 318 -22.41 46.11 -2.98
C GLN A 318 -23.47 46.52 -4.01
N ARG A 319 -24.64 45.87 -4.00
CA ARG A 319 -25.79 46.25 -4.86
C ARG A 319 -26.34 47.64 -4.52
N GLN A 320 -26.33 48.05 -3.26
CA GLN A 320 -26.75 49.40 -2.88
C GLN A 320 -25.74 50.44 -3.35
N VAL A 321 -24.44 50.21 -3.14
CA VAL A 321 -23.38 51.12 -3.61
C VAL A 321 -23.43 51.29 -5.14
N GLY A 322 -23.61 50.20 -5.88
CA GLY A 322 -23.76 50.25 -7.35
C GLY A 322 -25.04 50.91 -7.87
N LYS A 323 -26.00 51.28 -7.00
CA LYS A 323 -27.15 52.12 -7.39
C LYS A 323 -26.88 53.62 -7.26
N PHE A 324 -25.88 54.00 -6.48
CA PHE A 324 -25.50 55.40 -6.25
C PHE A 324 -24.27 55.84 -7.06
N THR A 325 -23.69 54.92 -7.83
CA THR A 325 -22.57 55.16 -8.76
C THR A 325 -23.07 54.92 -10.18
#